data_AF-A0A930K6C5-F1
#
_entry.id   AF-A0A930K6C5-F1
#
_cell.length_a   1.000
_cell.length_b   1.000
_cell.length_c   1.000
_cell.angle_alpha   90.00
_cell.angle_beta   90.00
_cell.angle_gamma   90.00
#
_symmetry.space_group_name_H-M   'P 1'
#
loop_
_entity.id
_entity.type
_entity.pdbx_description
1 polymer ?
#
loop_
_entity_poly.entity_id
_entity_poly.type
_entity_poly.pdbx_seq_one_letter_code
_entity_poly.pdbx_strand_id
1 'polypeptide(L)'
;MTTYKFIGWGNSPFYQNFINKNGRKPQCADYAREQLRVVGVLVGGGSDPTNMYVYSEKKGANKVVLDKAIKYIKSELESGRPVFIGVDDAPNQKINEGTTDHFLVIVGMGNDKNGNYFQVYDNASGDVQDGTNSSNKLYHDEKKNIVEGKTNTSYSQGGQSV
;
A
#
# COMPACT_ATOMS: atom_id res chain seq x y z
N MET A 1 20.06 12.89 -0.53
CA MET A 1 19.04 11.84 -0.34
C MET A 1 17.96 12.43 0.54
N THR A 2 16.77 12.70 0.00
CA THR A 2 15.65 13.19 0.80
C THR A 2 15.11 12.00 1.58
N THR A 3 15.39 11.92 2.88
CA THR A 3 14.76 10.94 3.77
C THR A 3 13.26 11.27 3.79
N TYR A 4 12.46 10.44 3.12
CA TYR A 4 11.01 10.57 3.18
C TYR A 4 10.58 10.45 4.64
N LYS A 5 9.98 11.51 5.18
CA LYS A 5 9.45 11.49 6.54
C LYS A 5 8.34 10.46 6.61
N PHE A 6 8.59 9.36 7.32
CA PHE A 6 7.59 8.30 7.50
C PHE A 6 6.44 8.79 8.39
N ILE A 7 5.20 8.51 7.97
CA ILE A 7 3.98 8.86 8.68
C ILE A 7 3.23 7.57 9.04
N GLY A 8 3.61 6.99 10.17
CA GLY A 8 2.99 5.77 10.69
C GLY A 8 2.10 6.00 11.91
N TRP A 9 1.51 4.92 12.42
CA TRP A 9 0.72 4.92 13.65
C TRP A 9 1.43 5.61 14.82
N GLY A 10 0.70 6.42 15.57
CA GLY A 10 1.29 7.14 16.70
C GLY A 10 2.16 8.35 16.30
N ASN A 11 2.20 8.74 15.01
CA ASN A 11 2.75 10.04 14.60
C ASN A 11 1.96 11.17 15.28
N SER A 12 2.50 11.69 16.41
CA SER A 12 1.76 12.55 17.34
C SER A 12 1.21 13.83 16.70
N PRO A 13 1.98 14.61 15.90
CA PRO A 13 1.43 15.80 15.25
C PRO A 13 0.28 15.49 14.29
N PHE A 14 0.39 14.44 13.46
CA PHE A 14 -0.69 14.05 12.56
C PHE A 14 -1.90 13.52 13.34
N TYR A 15 -1.68 12.62 14.29
CA TYR A 15 -2.74 11.98 15.08
C TYR A 15 -3.62 13.01 15.80
N GLN A 16 -3.02 13.96 16.51
CA GLN A 16 -3.77 14.98 17.25
C GLN A 16 -4.52 15.93 16.34
N ASN A 17 -3.86 16.42 15.27
CA ASN A 17 -4.52 17.28 14.29
C ASN A 17 -5.68 16.57 13.59
N PHE A 18 -5.52 15.28 13.29
CA PHE A 18 -6.55 14.48 12.65
C PHE A 18 -7.78 14.33 13.56
N ILE A 19 -7.60 14.02 14.84
CA ILE A 19 -8.70 13.90 15.81
C ILE A 19 -9.41 15.24 15.97
N ASN A 20 -8.67 16.32 16.15
CA ASN A 20 -9.23 17.66 16.32
C ASN A 20 -10.10 18.08 15.13
N LYS A 21 -9.71 17.68 13.91
CA LYS A 21 -10.44 18.00 12.68
C LYS A 21 -11.63 17.07 12.41
N ASN A 22 -11.50 15.78 12.68
CA ASN A 22 -12.43 14.76 12.18
C ASN A 22 -13.25 14.06 13.27
N GLY A 23 -12.96 14.28 14.55
CA GLY A 23 -13.68 13.66 15.67
C GLY A 23 -13.50 12.13 15.79
N ARG A 24 -12.55 11.54 15.05
CA ARG A 24 -12.24 10.10 15.07
C ARG A 24 -10.74 9.84 14.99
N LYS A 25 -10.30 8.67 15.44
CA LYS A 25 -8.91 8.21 15.28
C LYS A 25 -8.60 7.91 13.80
N PRO A 26 -7.40 8.25 13.31
CA PRO A 26 -6.97 7.87 11.95
C PRO A 26 -6.79 6.36 11.81
N GLN A 27 -7.11 5.82 10.63
CA GLN A 27 -6.91 4.42 10.23
C GLN A 27 -5.75 4.32 9.21
N CYS A 28 -5.31 3.10 8.85
CA CYS A 28 -4.18 2.90 7.92
C CYS A 28 -4.32 3.70 6.61
N ALA A 29 -5.52 3.75 6.03
CA ALA A 29 -5.82 4.59 4.86
C ALA A 29 -5.54 6.08 5.07
N ASP A 30 -5.84 6.63 6.26
CA ASP A 30 -5.59 8.04 6.58
C ASP A 30 -4.09 8.32 6.68
N TYR A 31 -3.33 7.40 7.29
CA TYR A 31 -1.86 7.53 7.39
C TYR A 31 -1.17 7.37 6.03
N ALA A 32 -1.59 6.41 5.20
CA ALA A 32 -1.04 6.24 3.86
C ALA A 32 -1.36 7.43 2.93
N ARG A 33 -2.54 8.06 3.06
CA ARG A 33 -2.83 9.34 2.38
C ARG A 33 -1.95 10.47 2.87
N GLU A 34 -1.75 10.58 4.18
CA GLU A 34 -0.86 11.60 4.74
C GLU A 34 0.60 11.39 4.32
N GLN A 35 1.05 10.14 4.23
CA GLN A 35 2.38 9.79 3.72
C GLN A 35 2.63 10.34 2.31
N LEU A 36 1.61 10.32 1.45
CA LEU A 36 1.68 10.89 0.10
C LEU A 36 1.67 12.42 0.13
N ARG A 37 0.86 13.02 1.01
CA ARG A 37 0.80 14.47 1.18
C ARG A 37 2.14 15.06 1.61
N VAL A 38 2.86 14.42 2.54
CA VAL A 38 4.14 14.94 3.05
C VAL A 38 5.28 14.86 2.03
N VAL A 39 5.14 14.04 0.99
CA VAL A 39 6.11 13.95 -0.11
C VAL A 39 5.69 14.77 -1.33
N GLY A 40 4.70 15.65 -1.19
CA GLY A 40 4.25 16.57 -2.23
C GLY A 40 3.38 15.93 -3.31
N VAL A 41 2.93 14.70 -3.11
CA VAL A 41 1.96 14.04 -4.00
C VAL A 41 0.56 14.30 -3.46
N LEU A 42 -0.21 15.10 -4.18
CA LEU A 42 -1.64 15.23 -3.92
C LEU A 42 -2.33 14.00 -4.49
N VAL A 43 -2.81 13.14 -3.59
CA VAL A 43 -3.75 12.08 -3.99
C VAL A 43 -5.07 12.76 -4.32
N GLY A 44 -5.55 12.60 -5.55
CA GLY A 44 -6.94 12.92 -5.88
C GLY A 44 -7.85 12.26 -4.83
N GLY A 45 -8.86 12.98 -4.35
CA GLY A 45 -9.82 12.45 -3.39
C GLY A 45 -10.32 11.06 -3.82
N GLY A 46 -10.68 10.21 -2.86
CA GLY A 46 -10.94 8.77 -3.02
C GLY A 46 -12.06 8.32 -3.97
N SER A 47 -12.39 9.12 -4.98
CA SER A 47 -13.32 8.88 -6.08
C SER A 47 -12.63 8.73 -7.45
N ASP A 48 -11.30 8.84 -7.55
CA ASP A 48 -10.58 8.59 -8.82
C ASP A 48 -10.15 7.10 -8.89
N PRO A 49 -10.69 6.29 -9.83
CA PRO A 49 -10.58 4.83 -9.85
C PRO A 49 -9.20 4.28 -10.29
N THR A 50 -8.12 5.05 -10.20
CA THR A 50 -6.76 4.62 -10.64
C THR A 50 -5.96 3.91 -9.56
N ASN A 51 -6.42 3.90 -8.30
CA ASN A 51 -5.65 3.35 -7.18
C ASN A 51 -6.15 1.96 -6.77
N MET A 52 -5.77 1.00 -7.62
CA MET A 52 -5.76 -0.46 -7.46
C MET A 52 -7.11 -1.19 -7.35
N TYR A 53 -7.26 -2.20 -8.21
CA TYR A 53 -8.39 -3.12 -8.25
C TYR A 53 -7.99 -4.45 -7.63
N VAL A 54 -8.81 -4.87 -6.66
CA VAL A 54 -8.63 -6.03 -5.79
C VAL A 54 -8.74 -7.35 -6.55
N TYR A 55 -7.73 -8.22 -6.43
CA TYR A 55 -7.89 -9.66 -6.60
C TYR A 55 -8.95 -10.18 -5.62
N SER A 56 -10.04 -10.77 -6.15
CA SER A 56 -10.95 -11.58 -5.33
C SER A 56 -10.89 -13.02 -5.79
N GLU A 57 -10.63 -13.94 -4.85
CA GLU A 57 -10.59 -15.39 -5.11
C GLU A 57 -11.88 -15.89 -5.79
N LYS A 58 -13.01 -15.22 -5.56
CA LYS A 58 -14.32 -15.55 -6.16
C LYS A 58 -14.44 -15.24 -7.65
N LYS A 59 -13.65 -14.31 -8.20
CA LYS A 59 -13.73 -13.88 -9.60
C LYS A 59 -12.49 -14.21 -10.44
N GLY A 60 -11.44 -14.71 -9.80
CA GLY A 60 -10.16 -14.98 -10.45
C GLY A 60 -9.43 -13.69 -10.85
N ALA A 61 -8.12 -13.78 -11.00
CA ALA A 61 -7.28 -12.65 -11.39
C ALA A 61 -7.63 -12.13 -12.79
N ASN A 62 -7.93 -10.84 -12.90
CA ASN A 62 -8.13 -10.18 -14.21
C ASN A 62 -6.79 -9.63 -14.71
N LYS A 63 -6.11 -10.42 -15.55
CA LYS A 63 -4.79 -10.05 -16.11
C LYS A 63 -4.77 -8.67 -16.78
N VAL A 64 -5.81 -8.32 -17.54
CA VAL A 64 -5.87 -7.02 -18.25
C VAL A 64 -5.91 -5.84 -17.27
N VAL A 65 -6.62 -6.02 -16.15
CA VAL A 65 -6.70 -5.01 -15.10
C VAL A 65 -5.37 -4.92 -14.34
N LEU A 66 -4.78 -6.07 -13.99
CA LEU A 66 -3.47 -6.10 -13.34
C LEU A 66 -2.38 -5.46 -14.20
N ASP A 67 -2.30 -5.79 -15.49
CA ASP A 67 -1.32 -5.20 -16.41
C ASP A 67 -1.46 -3.67 -16.48
N LYS A 68 -2.69 -3.15 -16.49
CA LYS A 68 -2.95 -1.70 -16.45
C LYS A 68 -2.51 -1.07 -15.13
N ALA A 69 -2.78 -1.72 -14.00
CA ALA A 69 -2.38 -1.25 -12.68
C ALA A 69 -0.85 -1.22 -12.55
N ILE A 70 -0.16 -2.30 -12.94
CA ILE A 70 1.31 -2.37 -12.96
C ILE A 70 1.87 -1.26 -13.84
N LYS A 71 1.33 -1.06 -15.05
CA LYS A 71 1.78 0.01 -15.95
C LYS A 71 1.64 1.40 -15.32
N TYR A 72 0.51 1.67 -14.67
CA TYR A 72 0.29 2.93 -13.95
C TYR A 72 1.32 3.12 -12.83
N ILE A 73 1.47 2.12 -11.95
CA ILE A 73 2.42 2.18 -10.83
C ILE A 73 3.83 2.47 -11.33
N LYS A 74 4.29 1.77 -12.37
CA LYS A 74 5.61 2.00 -12.96
C LYS A 74 5.76 3.45 -13.46
N SER A 75 4.76 3.98 -14.17
CA SER A 75 4.81 5.34 -14.69
C SER A 75 4.83 6.44 -13.61
N GLU A 76 4.12 6.21 -12.50
CA GLU A 76 4.15 7.10 -11.34
C GLU A 76 5.53 7.07 -10.66
N LEU A 77 6.07 5.87 -10.44
CA LEU A 77 7.39 5.69 -9.83
C LEU A 77 8.53 6.25 -10.69
N GLU A 78 8.47 6.07 -12.01
CA GLU A 78 9.41 6.69 -12.96
C GLU A 78 9.34 8.22 -12.93
N SER A 79 8.18 8.77 -12.57
CA SER A 79 7.99 10.20 -12.35
C SER A 79 8.32 10.66 -10.92
N GLY A 80 8.88 9.80 -10.08
CA GLY A 80 9.22 10.09 -8.69
C GLY A 80 8.02 10.21 -7.75
N ARG A 81 6.84 9.71 -8.16
CA ARG A 81 5.60 9.78 -7.36
C ARG A 81 5.29 8.41 -6.74
N PRO A 82 5.26 8.32 -5.39
CA PRO A 82 4.74 7.12 -4.73
C PRO A 82 3.24 6.94 -4.97
N VAL A 83 2.77 5.69 -4.84
CA VAL A 83 1.41 5.28 -5.20
C VAL A 83 0.66 4.71 -3.99
N PHE A 84 -0.57 5.19 -3.77
CA PHE A 84 -1.50 4.64 -2.79
C PHE A 84 -2.11 3.33 -3.31
N ILE A 85 -2.05 2.26 -2.51
CA ILE A 85 -2.65 0.98 -2.88
C ILE A 85 -3.45 0.38 -1.73
N GLY A 86 -4.49 -0.39 -2.09
CA GLY A 86 -5.32 -1.14 -1.16
C GLY A 86 -5.15 -2.64 -1.31
N VAL A 87 -4.61 -3.33 -0.31
CA VAL A 87 -4.32 -4.77 -0.33
C VAL A 87 -5.36 -5.56 0.46
N ASP A 88 -5.44 -6.87 0.19
CA ASP A 88 -6.09 -7.87 1.04
C ASP A 88 -5.01 -8.52 1.92
N ASP A 89 -5.07 -8.27 3.23
CA ASP A 89 -4.10 -8.67 4.26
C ASP A 89 -4.54 -9.94 5.02
N ALA A 90 -5.76 -10.43 4.75
CA ALA A 90 -6.35 -11.56 5.44
C ALA A 90 -7.11 -12.50 4.47
N PRO A 91 -6.43 -13.10 3.48
CA PRO A 91 -7.05 -14.08 2.60
C PRO A 91 -7.58 -15.24 3.45
N ASN A 92 -8.88 -15.54 3.33
CA ASN A 92 -9.66 -16.57 4.06
C ASN A 92 -10.40 -16.16 5.35
N GLN A 93 -10.56 -14.88 5.67
CA GLN A 93 -11.52 -14.48 6.71
C GLN A 93 -12.93 -14.30 6.13
N LYS A 94 -13.96 -14.84 6.81
CA LYS A 94 -15.39 -14.73 6.43
C LYS A 94 -15.92 -13.29 6.40
N ILE A 95 -15.11 -12.32 6.80
CA ILE A 95 -15.39 -10.88 6.83
C ILE A 95 -14.40 -10.25 5.85
N ASN A 96 -14.91 -9.47 4.89
CA ASN A 96 -14.15 -8.82 3.81
C ASN A 96 -13.59 -9.77 2.71
N GLU A 97 -14.23 -10.93 2.47
CA GLU A 97 -13.89 -11.81 1.34
C GLU A 97 -13.86 -11.04 0.00
N GLY A 98 -12.66 -10.72 -0.50
CA GLY A 98 -12.45 -10.07 -1.80
C GLY A 98 -12.51 -8.54 -1.80
N THR A 99 -12.22 -7.87 -0.69
CA THR A 99 -12.15 -6.39 -0.61
C THR A 99 -10.91 -5.93 0.13
N THR A 100 -10.35 -4.78 -0.26
CA THR A 100 -9.25 -4.10 0.45
C THR A 100 -9.55 -3.90 1.94
N ASP A 101 -8.71 -4.44 2.81
CA ASP A 101 -8.77 -4.26 4.27
C ASP A 101 -7.53 -3.55 4.85
N HIS A 102 -6.48 -3.37 4.04
CA HIS A 102 -5.28 -2.64 4.41
C HIS A 102 -4.78 -1.74 3.27
N PHE A 103 -4.06 -0.67 3.63
CA PHE A 103 -3.57 0.32 2.68
C PHE A 103 -2.09 0.59 2.88
N LEU A 104 -1.37 0.61 1.77
CA LEU A 104 0.08 0.78 1.72
C LEU A 104 0.45 1.91 0.75
N VAL A 105 1.72 2.29 0.81
CA VAL A 105 2.29 3.24 -0.15
C VAL A 105 3.44 2.56 -0.89
N ILE A 106 3.31 2.36 -2.20
CA ILE A 106 4.43 1.93 -3.05
C ILE A 106 5.38 3.12 -3.21
N VAL A 107 6.64 2.92 -2.83
CA VAL A 107 7.69 3.95 -2.85
C VAL A 107 8.82 3.66 -3.82
N GLY A 108 8.84 2.47 -4.41
CA GLY A 108 9.86 2.06 -5.36
C GLY A 108 9.52 0.76 -6.06
N MET A 109 10.35 0.42 -7.03
CA MET A 109 10.29 -0.85 -7.74
C MET A 109 11.70 -1.36 -8.01
N GLY A 110 11.84 -2.66 -8.17
CA GLY A 110 13.12 -3.28 -8.47
C GLY A 110 12.98 -4.72 -8.92
N ASN A 111 14.12 -5.37 -9.04
CA ASN A 111 14.24 -6.80 -9.30
C ASN A 111 15.28 -7.38 -8.34
N ASP A 112 14.99 -8.56 -7.81
CA ASP A 112 15.97 -9.38 -7.10
C ASP A 112 15.79 -10.86 -7.48
N LYS A 113 16.50 -11.75 -6.77
CA LYS A 113 16.46 -13.19 -7.03
C LYS A 113 15.06 -13.83 -6.97
N ASN A 114 14.10 -13.18 -6.31
CA ASN A 114 12.72 -13.65 -6.21
C ASN A 114 11.82 -13.06 -7.31
N GLY A 115 12.33 -12.14 -8.13
CA GLY A 115 11.61 -11.54 -9.26
C GLY A 115 11.45 -10.03 -9.16
N ASN A 116 10.54 -9.51 -9.98
CA ASN A 116 10.18 -8.09 -9.98
C ASN A 116 9.30 -7.77 -8.76
N TYR A 117 9.62 -6.67 -8.08
CA TYR A 117 8.89 -6.25 -6.88
C TYR A 117 8.59 -4.76 -6.86
N PHE A 118 7.57 -4.42 -6.08
CA PHE A 118 7.29 -3.09 -5.57
C PHE A 118 7.72 -3.01 -4.11
N GLN A 119 8.50 -1.99 -3.77
CA GLN A 119 8.86 -1.66 -2.38
C GLN A 119 7.73 -0.83 -1.78
N VAL A 120 7.26 -1.22 -0.59
CA VAL A 120 6.15 -0.54 0.08
C VAL A 120 6.56 0.04 1.43
N TYR A 121 5.92 1.13 1.80
CA TYR A 121 5.79 1.57 3.19
C TYR A 121 4.46 1.08 3.74
N ASP A 122 4.52 0.49 4.93
CA ASP A 122 3.35 0.12 5.70
C ASP A 122 3.14 1.11 6.84
N ASN A 123 2.13 1.97 6.65
CA ASN A 123 1.80 3.03 7.57
C ASN A 123 0.97 2.55 8.78
N ALA A 124 0.61 1.26 8.85
CA ALA A 124 0.04 0.60 10.03
C ALA A 124 1.13 0.11 11.01
N SER A 125 2.26 0.82 11.07
CA SER A 125 3.27 0.67 12.11
C SER A 125 3.61 2.02 12.72
N GLY A 126 3.86 2.04 14.03
CA GLY A 126 4.46 3.20 14.69
C GLY A 126 5.99 3.16 14.73
N ASP A 127 6.58 2.02 14.37
CA ASP A 127 8.02 1.89 14.20
C ASP A 127 8.40 2.19 12.74
N VAL A 128 9.28 3.18 12.56
CA VAL A 128 9.81 3.57 11.25
C VAL A 128 10.56 2.41 10.61
N GLN A 129 11.36 1.66 11.38
CA GLN A 129 12.17 0.56 10.86
C GLN A 129 11.31 -0.59 10.32
N ASP A 130 10.17 -0.85 10.95
CA ASP A 130 9.22 -1.86 10.48
C ASP A 130 8.42 -1.33 9.29
N GLY A 131 7.89 -0.12 9.38
CA GLY A 131 7.05 0.48 8.34
C GLY A 131 7.81 0.75 7.04
N THR A 132 9.10 1.08 7.10
CA THR A 132 9.95 1.37 5.94
C THR A 132 10.97 0.28 5.64
N ASN A 133 10.80 -0.94 6.18
CA ASN A 133 11.81 -1.98 6.03
C ASN A 133 12.06 -2.33 4.56
N SER A 134 13.33 -2.50 4.17
CA SER A 134 13.69 -2.94 2.81
C SER A 134 13.18 -4.34 2.44
N SER A 135 12.69 -5.14 3.41
CA SER A 135 12.02 -6.40 3.13
C SER A 135 10.53 -6.25 2.78
N ASN A 136 9.93 -5.08 3.01
CA ASN A 136 8.52 -4.81 2.70
C ASN A 136 8.32 -4.73 1.18
N LYS A 137 8.10 -5.89 0.57
CA LYS A 137 8.06 -6.05 -0.89
C LYS A 137 6.84 -6.84 -1.32
N LEU A 138 6.21 -6.38 -2.38
CA LEU A 138 5.15 -7.10 -3.11
C LEU A 138 5.70 -7.55 -4.46
N TYR A 139 5.68 -8.85 -4.74
CA TYR A 139 6.22 -9.47 -5.94
C TYR A 139 5.10 -9.77 -6.94
N HIS A 140 5.40 -9.60 -8.23
CA HIS A 140 4.48 -9.97 -9.30
C HIS A 140 4.60 -11.47 -9.62
N ASP A 141 3.56 -12.25 -9.34
CA ASP A 141 3.41 -13.63 -9.78
C ASP A 141 2.65 -13.66 -11.11
N GLU A 142 3.39 -13.73 -12.21
CA GLU A 142 2.84 -13.77 -13.57
C GLU A 142 1.97 -15.01 -13.84
N LYS A 143 2.22 -16.12 -13.15
CA LYS A 143 1.47 -17.37 -13.37
C LYS A 143 0.07 -17.27 -12.77
N LYS A 144 -0.01 -16.67 -11.58
CA LYS A 144 -1.27 -16.43 -10.88
C LYS A 144 -1.95 -15.14 -11.32
N ASN A 145 -1.23 -14.25 -12.01
CA ASN A 145 -1.64 -12.88 -12.30
C ASN A 145 -2.03 -12.13 -11.03
N ILE A 146 -1.16 -12.14 -10.02
CA ILE A 146 -1.35 -11.42 -8.75
C ILE A 146 -0.07 -10.67 -8.38
N VAL A 147 -0.20 -9.66 -7.52
CA VAL A 147 0.94 -9.06 -6.83
C VAL A 147 0.82 -9.37 -5.34
N GLU A 148 1.78 -10.10 -4.77
CA GLU A 148 1.68 -10.62 -3.40
C GLU A 148 2.98 -10.46 -2.60
N GLY A 149 2.88 -10.34 -1.28
CA GLY A 149 4.05 -10.22 -0.42
C GLY A 149 3.71 -10.12 1.06
N LYS A 150 4.69 -9.68 1.84
CA LYS A 150 4.55 -9.46 3.29
C LYS A 150 5.30 -8.20 3.68
N THR A 151 4.82 -7.54 4.73
CA THR A 151 5.57 -6.49 5.40
C THR A 151 5.95 -6.94 6.81
N ASN A 152 6.91 -6.23 7.40
CA ASN A 152 7.40 -6.51 8.74
C ASN A 152 6.44 -6.03 9.84
N THR A 153 5.32 -5.38 9.50
CA THR A 153 4.39 -4.90 10.52
C THR A 153 3.61 -6.06 11.13
N SER A 154 3.36 -5.97 12.44
CA SER A 154 2.54 -6.96 13.16
C SER A 154 1.07 -6.93 12.76
N TYR A 155 0.65 -5.87 12.07
CA TYR A 155 -0.69 -5.77 11.48
C TYR A 155 -0.82 -6.71 10.27
N SER A 156 0.23 -6.85 9.45
CA SER A 156 0.17 -7.55 8.17
C SER A 156 0.70 -8.99 8.12
N GLN A 157 0.46 -9.78 9.17
CA GLN A 157 1.04 -11.13 9.27
C GLN A 157 0.39 -12.18 8.35
N GLY A 158 -0.81 -11.89 7.80
CA GLY A 158 -1.58 -12.80 6.95
C GLY A 158 -1.06 -12.92 5.51
N GLY A 159 -0.22 -11.99 5.07
CA GLY A 159 0.18 -11.89 3.66
C GLY A 159 -0.73 -10.95 2.90
N GLN A 160 -0.12 -10.13 2.06
CA GLN A 160 -0.78 -9.05 1.33
C GLN A 160 -0.88 -9.43 -0.14
N SER A 161 -2.06 -9.24 -0.73
CA SER A 161 -2.27 -9.50 -2.15
C SER A 161 -3.09 -8.42 -2.84
N VAL A 162 -2.88 -8.34 -4.15
CA VAL A 162 -3.40 -7.36 -5.10
C VAL A 162 -3.86 -8.05 -6.35
#